data_AF-A0A410VCP5-F1
#
_entry.id   AF-A0A410VCP5-F1
#
_cell.length_a   1.000
_cell.length_b   1.000
_cell.length_c   1.000
_cell.angle_alpha   90.00
_cell.angle_beta   90.00
_cell.angle_gamma   90.00
#
_symmetry.space_group_name_H-M   'P 1'
#
loop_
_entity.id
_entity.type
_entity.pdbx_description
1 polymer ?
#
loop_
_entity_poly.entity_id
_entity_poly.type
_entity_poly.pdbx_seq_one_letter_code
_entity_poly.pdbx_strand_id
1 'polypeptide(L)'
;MTNAPIQTSRDWLGSVHTSALAWWMPKTAIFAGLFVPVTVRAVIWIVALIWMGIACILNAKRCNRTHCRYTGPYYLAMILPVMALGAGLVTVGILGWFCLGVIIVGGSGLIWWATERTWGKFS
;
A
#
# COMPACT_ATOMS: atom_id res chain seq x y z
N MET A 1 -11.53 -28.39 0.14
CA MET A 1 -12.63 -27.92 1.03
C MET A 1 -12.52 -26.41 1.16
N THR A 2 -13.46 -25.68 0.58
CA THR A 2 -13.44 -24.22 0.43
C THR A 2 -13.71 -23.53 1.77
N ASN A 3 -12.65 -23.16 2.50
CA ASN A 3 -12.71 -22.30 3.69
C ASN A 3 -13.13 -20.83 3.37
N ALA A 4 -13.63 -20.57 2.16
CA ALA A 4 -13.96 -19.24 1.66
C ALA A 4 -14.92 -18.44 2.55
N PRO A 5 -15.97 -19.03 3.18
CA PRO A 5 -16.86 -18.29 4.08
C PRO A 5 -16.11 -17.78 5.33
N ILE A 6 -15.27 -18.65 5.91
CA ILE A 6 -14.48 -18.34 7.12
C ILE A 6 -13.41 -17.29 6.80
N GLN A 7 -12.73 -17.42 5.67
CA GLN A 7 -11.71 -16.45 5.24
C GLN A 7 -12.32 -15.08 4.96
N THR A 8 -13.48 -15.03 4.31
CA THR A 8 -14.19 -13.77 4.05
C THR A 8 -14.61 -13.09 5.34
N SER A 9 -15.09 -13.84 6.35
CA SER A 9 -15.42 -13.27 7.67
C SER A 9 -14.19 -12.71 8.41
N ARG A 10 -13.01 -13.30 8.22
CA ARG A 10 -11.74 -12.84 8.82
C ARG A 10 -11.05 -11.73 8.03
N ASP A 11 -11.48 -11.48 6.79
CA ASP A 11 -10.96 -10.41 5.93
C ASP A 11 -11.51 -9.06 6.39
N TRP A 12 -10.87 -8.50 7.42
CA TRP A 12 -11.29 -7.23 7.98
C TRP A 12 -11.09 -6.07 7.00
N LEU A 13 -10.15 -6.17 6.05
CA LEU A 13 -9.97 -5.16 4.98
C LEU A 13 -11.03 -5.24 3.88
N GLY A 14 -11.86 -6.30 3.89
CA GLY A 14 -13.01 -6.42 3.00
C GLY A 14 -14.19 -5.53 3.39
N SER A 15 -14.23 -4.99 4.61
CA SER A 15 -15.29 -4.09 5.05
C SER A 15 -15.11 -2.68 4.48
N VAL A 16 -16.20 -2.00 4.13
CA VAL A 16 -16.15 -0.65 3.51
C VAL A 16 -15.43 0.37 4.41
N HIS A 17 -15.71 0.36 5.72
CA HIS A 17 -15.13 1.33 6.66
C HIS A 17 -13.63 1.14 6.87
N THR A 18 -13.20 -0.09 7.11
CA THR A 18 -11.77 -0.40 7.27
C THR A 18 -11.02 -0.24 5.96
N SER A 19 -11.66 -0.54 4.82
CA SER A 19 -11.11 -0.27 3.50
C SER A 19 -10.91 1.23 3.26
N ALA A 20 -11.87 2.08 3.68
CA ALA A 20 -11.71 3.53 3.66
C ALA A 20 -10.48 4.01 4.46
N LEU A 21 -10.33 3.53 5.69
CA LEU A 21 -9.22 3.92 6.58
C LEU A 21 -7.87 3.33 6.15
N ALA A 22 -7.84 2.09 5.67
CA ALA A 22 -6.60 1.41 5.28
C ALA A 22 -6.10 1.80 3.89
N TRP A 23 -6.98 2.28 3.01
CA TRP A 23 -6.63 2.53 1.61
C TRP A 23 -6.86 3.96 1.18
N TRP A 24 -8.07 4.48 1.35
CA TRP A 24 -8.42 5.80 0.81
C TRP A 24 -7.71 6.91 1.56
N MET A 25 -7.70 6.88 2.89
CA MET A 25 -6.97 7.87 3.69
C MET A 25 -5.47 7.92 3.35
N PRO A 26 -4.70 6.80 3.36
CA PRO A 26 -3.28 6.83 2.98
C PRO A 26 -3.02 7.31 1.54
N LYS A 27 -3.82 6.86 0.57
CA LYS A 27 -3.67 7.29 -0.83
C LYS A 27 -3.91 8.79 -0.99
N THR A 28 -4.97 9.31 -0.35
CA THR A 28 -5.24 10.75 -0.34
C THR A 28 -4.10 11.52 0.33
N ALA A 29 -3.53 11.02 1.43
CA ALA A 29 -2.40 11.64 2.11
C ALA A 29 -1.13 11.66 1.23
N ILE A 30 -0.86 10.60 0.46
CA ILE A 30 0.26 10.55 -0.50
C ILE A 30 0.13 11.67 -1.53
N PHE A 31 -1.04 11.78 -2.18
CA PHE A 31 -1.23 12.81 -3.22
C PHE A 31 -1.36 14.23 -2.64
N ALA A 32 -2.01 14.40 -1.49
CA ALA A 32 -2.06 15.69 -0.79
C ALA A 32 -0.66 16.14 -0.34
N GLY A 33 0.22 15.20 0.00
CA GLY A 33 1.61 15.46 0.36
C GLY A 33 2.43 16.13 -0.76
N LEU A 34 1.96 16.11 -2.01
CA LEU A 34 2.60 16.82 -3.12
C LEU A 34 2.60 18.34 -2.94
N PHE A 35 1.68 18.90 -2.13
CA PHE A 35 1.55 20.34 -1.90
C PHE A 35 2.31 20.87 -0.69
N VAL A 36 3.01 20.00 0.07
CA VAL A 36 3.79 20.38 1.25
C VAL A 36 5.30 20.26 0.99
N PRO A 37 6.16 20.85 1.85
CA PRO A 37 7.61 20.74 1.73
C PRO A 37 8.10 19.29 1.72
N VAL A 38 9.24 19.04 1.07
CA VAL A 38 9.79 17.69 0.82
C VAL A 38 9.92 16.86 2.10
N THR A 39 10.42 17.44 3.19
CA THR A 39 10.57 16.74 4.47
C THR A 39 9.22 16.26 5.02
N VAL A 40 8.20 17.13 4.99
CA VAL A 40 6.85 16.81 5.47
C VAL A 40 6.20 15.76 4.57
N ARG A 41 6.35 15.91 3.24
CA ARG A 41 5.88 14.93 2.24
C ARG A 41 6.45 13.55 2.51
N ALA A 42 7.77 13.44 2.70
CA ALA A 42 8.44 12.18 2.94
C ALA A 42 7.90 11.51 4.22
N VAL A 43 7.77 12.24 5.32
CA VAL A 43 7.19 11.72 6.57
C VAL A 43 5.77 11.20 6.37
N ILE A 44 4.90 11.97 5.70
CA ILE A 44 3.52 11.55 5.40
C ILE A 44 3.51 10.24 4.61
N TRP A 45 4.34 10.16 3.56
CA TRP A 45 4.40 8.99 2.68
C TRP A 45 4.91 7.76 3.42
N ILE A 46 5.95 7.90 4.24
CA ILE A 46 6.51 6.81 5.05
C ILE A 46 5.46 6.26 6.01
N VAL A 47 4.77 7.14 6.76
CA VAL A 47 3.73 6.73 7.71
C VAL A 47 2.57 6.03 6.98
N ALA A 48 2.13 6.57 5.84
CA ALA A 48 1.11 5.96 5.00
C ALA A 48 1.52 4.56 4.52
N LEU A 49 2.74 4.40 4.01
CA LEU A 49 3.28 3.13 3.51
C LEU A 49 3.43 2.09 4.62
N ILE A 50 3.90 2.49 5.81
CA ILE A 50 3.99 1.61 6.99
C ILE A 50 2.60 1.10 7.37
N TRP A 51 1.62 2.00 7.47
CA TRP A 51 0.25 1.64 7.82
C TRP A 51 -0.36 0.65 6.83
N MET A 52 -0.29 0.96 5.53
CA MET A 52 -0.81 0.09 4.46
C MET A 52 -0.08 -1.27 4.44
N GLY A 53 1.25 -1.25 4.58
CA GLY A 53 2.08 -2.45 4.60
C GLY A 53 1.74 -3.38 5.76
N ILE A 54 1.65 -2.84 6.98
CA ILE A 54 1.29 -3.60 8.19
C ILE A 54 -0.14 -4.13 8.08
N ALA A 55 -1.11 -3.30 7.67
CA ALA A 55 -2.50 -3.71 7.52
C ALA A 55 -2.63 -4.91 6.56
N CYS A 56 -1.93 -4.88 5.42
CA CYS A 56 -1.84 -6.01 4.49
C CYS A 56 -1.26 -7.26 5.13
N ILE A 57 -0.08 -7.16 5.76
CA ILE A 57 0.59 -8.32 6.35
C ILE A 57 -0.28 -8.97 7.42
N LEU A 58 -0.91 -8.16 8.28
CA LEU A 58 -1.82 -8.66 9.31
C LEU A 58 -3.07 -9.30 8.71
N ASN A 59 -3.64 -8.71 7.65
CA ASN A 59 -4.81 -9.29 6.98
C ASN A 59 -4.46 -10.63 6.32
N ALA A 60 -3.32 -10.70 5.60
CA ALA A 60 -2.82 -11.93 4.99
C ALA A 60 -2.59 -13.03 6.04
N LYS A 61 -2.01 -12.70 7.19
CA LYS A 61 -1.83 -13.65 8.31
C LYS A 61 -3.15 -14.15 8.90
N ARG A 62 -4.22 -13.35 8.87
CA ARG A 62 -5.54 -13.71 9.46
C ARG A 62 -6.45 -14.51 8.52
N CYS A 63 -6.50 -14.14 7.24
CA CYS A 63 -7.46 -14.69 6.28
C CYS A 63 -6.83 -15.32 5.04
N ASN A 64 -5.50 -15.26 4.88
CA ASN A 64 -4.78 -15.68 3.68
C ASN A 64 -5.20 -14.92 2.41
N ARG A 65 -5.53 -13.62 2.53
CA ARG A 65 -5.77 -12.78 1.36
C ARG A 65 -4.53 -12.72 0.48
N THR A 66 -4.65 -13.21 -0.75
CA THR A 66 -3.50 -13.46 -1.64
C THR A 66 -2.74 -12.18 -1.93
N HIS A 67 -3.42 -11.13 -2.43
CA HIS A 67 -2.72 -9.89 -2.78
C HIS A 67 -2.09 -9.21 -1.56
N CYS A 68 -2.69 -9.31 -0.38
CA CYS A 68 -2.15 -8.72 0.85
C CYS A 68 -0.78 -9.32 1.19
N ARG A 69 -0.53 -10.59 0.86
CA ARG A 69 0.75 -11.26 1.09
C ARG A 69 1.90 -10.63 0.30
N TYR A 70 1.61 -10.05 -0.87
CA TYR A 70 2.60 -9.44 -1.74
C TYR A 70 2.62 -7.90 -1.65
N THR A 71 1.44 -7.27 -1.60
CA THR A 71 1.30 -5.81 -1.49
C THR A 71 1.84 -5.27 -0.16
N GLY A 72 1.72 -6.03 0.93
CA GLY A 72 2.27 -5.63 2.24
C GLY A 72 3.78 -5.38 2.20
N PRO A 73 4.60 -6.39 1.85
CA PRO A 73 6.04 -6.23 1.66
C PRO A 73 6.39 -5.17 0.60
N TYR A 74 5.61 -5.07 -0.47
CA TYR A 74 5.81 -4.06 -1.50
C TYR A 74 5.71 -2.62 -0.96
N TYR A 75 4.68 -2.30 -0.16
CA TYR A 75 4.58 -0.96 0.45
C TYR A 75 5.76 -0.65 1.37
N LEU A 76 6.20 -1.64 2.17
CA LEU A 76 7.37 -1.47 3.03
C LEU A 76 8.65 -1.25 2.21
N ALA A 77 8.81 -1.96 1.09
CA ALA A 77 9.95 -1.75 0.19
C ALA A 77 9.94 -0.35 -0.46
N MET A 78 8.76 0.19 -0.77
CA MET A 78 8.61 1.55 -1.33
C MET A 78 8.99 2.67 -0.33
N ILE A 79 9.21 2.36 0.94
CA ILE A 79 9.77 3.34 1.91
C ILE A 79 11.19 3.72 1.50
N LEU A 80 11.98 2.80 0.93
CA LEU A 80 13.37 3.04 0.54
C LEU A 80 13.53 4.19 -0.47
N PRO A 81 12.84 4.20 -1.63
CA PRO A 81 12.92 5.33 -2.55
C PRO A 81 12.38 6.63 -1.92
N VAL A 82 11.35 6.58 -1.07
CA VAL A 82 10.83 7.77 -0.38
C VAL A 82 11.88 8.36 0.57
N MET A 83 12.58 7.52 1.33
CA MET A 83 13.67 7.93 2.21
C MET A 83 14.82 8.54 1.42
N ALA A 84 15.22 7.92 0.31
CA ALA A 84 16.30 8.43 -0.54
C ALA A 84 15.99 9.83 -1.11
N LEU A 85 14.77 10.04 -1.60
CA LEU A 85 14.34 11.36 -2.08
C LEU A 85 14.15 12.37 -0.94
N GLY A 86 13.59 11.94 0.20
CA GLY A 86 13.33 12.80 1.35
C GLY A 86 14.60 13.29 2.06
N ALA A 87 15.65 12.46 2.09
CA ALA A 87 16.97 12.81 2.62
C ALA A 87 17.87 13.54 1.61
N GLY A 88 17.40 13.74 0.38
CA GLY A 88 18.15 14.46 -0.66
C GLY A 88 19.31 13.67 -1.28
N LEU A 89 19.36 12.35 -1.13
CA LEU A 89 20.37 11.50 -1.80
C LEU A 89 20.21 11.56 -3.32
N VAL A 90 18.97 11.73 -3.79
CA VAL A 90 18.63 11.99 -5.19
C VAL A 90 17.64 13.15 -5.22
N THR A 91 17.97 14.21 -5.94
CA THR A 91 17.10 15.38 -6.09
C THR A 91 16.18 15.21 -7.29
N VAL A 92 14.87 15.30 -7.04
CA VAL A 92 13.85 15.27 -8.10
C VAL A 92 12.86 16.41 -7.92
N GLY A 93 12.35 16.91 -9.04
CA GLY A 93 11.24 17.85 -9.04
C GLY A 93 9.91 17.19 -8.67
N ILE A 94 8.84 17.99 -8.67
CA ILE A 94 7.48 17.52 -8.34
C ILE A 94 7.02 16.36 -9.22
N LEU A 95 7.43 16.34 -10.49
CA LEU A 95 7.13 15.26 -11.42
C LEU A 95 7.74 13.92 -10.96
N GLY A 96 8.96 13.93 -10.41
CA GLY A 96 9.59 12.71 -9.89
C GLY A 96 8.84 12.14 -8.68
N TRP A 97 8.39 13.01 -7.78
CA TRP A 97 7.51 12.61 -6.67
C TRP A 97 6.18 12.07 -7.20
N PHE A 98 5.55 12.73 -8.15
CA PHE A 98 4.31 12.26 -8.77
C PHE A 98 4.48 10.87 -9.40
N CYS A 99 5.53 10.66 -10.20
CA CYS A 99 5.86 9.37 -10.79
C CYS A 99 6.06 8.29 -9.72
N LEU A 100 6.75 8.59 -8.61
CA LEU A 100 6.90 7.65 -7.51
C LEU A 100 5.55 7.31 -6.87
N GLY A 101 4.67 8.29 -6.67
CA GLY A 101 3.30 8.06 -6.18
C GLY A 101 2.48 7.15 -7.11
N VAL A 102 2.59 7.36 -8.43
CA VAL A 102 1.97 6.49 -9.44
C VAL A 102 2.55 5.08 -9.40
N ILE A 103 3.87 4.93 -9.26
CA ILE A 103 4.52 3.63 -9.13
C ILE A 103 3.99 2.90 -7.90
N ILE A 104 3.96 3.56 -6.74
CA ILE A 104 3.45 3.00 -5.48
C ILE A 104 2.01 2.51 -5.62
N VAL A 105 1.10 3.39 -6.08
CA VAL A 105 -0.33 3.08 -6.13
C VAL A 105 -0.62 2.11 -7.29
N GLY A 106 -0.08 2.37 -8.47
CA GLY A 106 -0.26 1.55 -9.66
C GLY A 106 0.37 0.17 -9.51
N GLY A 107 1.57 0.08 -8.94
CA GLY A 107 2.24 -1.19 -8.63
C GLY A 107 1.44 -2.04 -7.66
N SER A 108 0.84 -1.44 -6.63
CA SER A 108 -0.07 -2.17 -5.73
C SER A 108 -1.30 -2.73 -6.44
N GLY A 109 -1.87 -1.97 -7.39
CA GLY A 109 -3.01 -2.40 -8.22
C GLY A 109 -2.63 -3.54 -9.16
N LEU A 110 -1.45 -3.48 -9.77
CA LEU A 110 -0.91 -4.54 -10.62
C LEU A 110 -0.66 -5.82 -9.82
N ILE A 111 -0.06 -5.73 -8.64
CA ILE A 111 0.15 -6.88 -7.75
C ILE A 111 -1.21 -7.49 -7.38
N TRP A 112 -2.19 -6.68 -7.01
CA TRP A 112 -3.53 -7.16 -6.70
C TRP A 112 -4.14 -7.93 -7.87
N TRP A 113 -4.20 -7.30 -9.05
CA TRP A 113 -4.75 -7.92 -10.25
C TRP A 113 -4.03 -9.22 -10.59
N ALA A 114 -2.69 -9.20 -10.65
CA ALA A 114 -1.90 -10.35 -11.06
C ALA A 114 -2.06 -11.52 -10.09
N THR A 115 -1.89 -11.27 -8.78
CA THR A 115 -1.88 -12.32 -7.76
C THR A 115 -3.23 -12.97 -7.56
N GLU A 116 -4.32 -12.18 -7.57
CA GLU A 116 -5.66 -12.76 -7.45
C GLU A 116 -6.11 -13.44 -8.74
N ARG A 117 -5.60 -13.02 -9.90
CA ARG A 117 -5.89 -13.71 -11.17
C ARG A 117 -5.22 -15.08 -11.25
N THR A 118 -4.01 -15.21 -10.71
CA THR A 118 -3.22 -16.45 -10.78
C THR A 118 -3.56 -17.44 -9.66
N TRP A 119 -3.76 -16.97 -8.43
CA TRP A 119 -3.97 -17.85 -7.25
C TRP A 119 -5.35 -17.71 -6.60
N GLY A 120 -6.20 -16.82 -7.10
CA GLY A 120 -7.50 -16.53 -6.49
C GLY A 120 -7.40 -15.58 -5.29
N LYS A 121 -8.57 -15.21 -4.75
CA LYS A 121 -8.72 -14.20 -3.68
C LYS A 121 -8.06 -14.62 -2.35
N PHE A 122 -8.14 -15.90 -2.03
CA PHE A 122 -7.61 -16.49 -0.81
C PHE A 122 -6.83 -17.76 -1.14
N SER A 123 -5.52 -17.77 -0.82
CA SER A 123 -4.60 -18.88 -1.11
C SER A 123 -3.54 -19.06 -0.04
#